data_AF-A0AA42H1H7-F1
#
_entry.id   AF-A0AA42H1H7-F1
#
_cell.length_a   1.000
_cell.length_b   1.000
_cell.length_c   1.000
_cell.angle_alpha   90.00
_cell.angle_beta   90.00
_cell.angle_gamma   90.00
#
_symmetry.space_group_name_H-M   'P 1'
#
loop_
_entity.id
_entity.type
_entity.pdbx_description
1 polymer ?
#
loop_
_entity_poly.entity_id
_entity_poly.type
_entity_poly.pdbx_seq_one_letter_code
_entity_poly.pdbx_strand_id
1 'polypeptide(L)'
;MERAKERDKALSLVRKPPQGDAQPDFFVPSLYDVGGRDNRSVMDVAVFRLSKKDKRAGELIRYDLPDGYVEVSAGAHGMASVWDYDIVLMMVSHLTEAMNRYREGKGGKPGRVFRPHVSDILKFARRGNGSRQVQEVEAALDRLRGTTIKTVRESGKFRTTEAEGLIGRYRVLSRTDTKKISYVEIEAPEWIYREVTEGKRPEVLTVHRDYFLIEPGIGRFIYRLARRAAGRDSAKWAFKTLYERSGSGGSFKKFCFILRGIIKADDLPEYALCEEAGKDGPLLVMRHRNSPPEPLGGS
;
A
#
# COMPACT_ATOMS: atom_id res chain seq x y z
N MET A 1 -24.47 -11.80 -34.92
CA MET A 1 -23.45 -12.57 -34.16
C MET A 1 -22.51 -11.69 -33.33
N GLU A 2 -22.58 -10.36 -33.40
CA GLU A 2 -21.63 -9.46 -32.72
C GLU A 2 -22.06 -9.05 -31.29
N ARG A 3 -23.36 -9.18 -30.95
CA ARG A 3 -23.91 -8.82 -29.63
C ARG A 3 -23.72 -9.87 -28.51
N ALA A 4 -23.11 -11.01 -28.80
CA ALA A 4 -22.91 -12.10 -27.84
C ALA A 4 -21.49 -12.13 -27.22
N LYS A 5 -20.52 -11.36 -27.76
CA LYS A 5 -19.13 -11.32 -27.27
C LYS A 5 -18.86 -10.29 -26.17
N GLU A 6 -19.78 -9.37 -25.87
CA GLU A 6 -19.57 -8.33 -24.84
C GLU A 6 -20.00 -8.73 -23.42
N ARG A 7 -20.65 -9.89 -23.23
CA ARG A 7 -21.29 -10.25 -21.94
C ARG A 7 -20.39 -10.93 -20.91
N ASP A 8 -19.13 -11.22 -21.22
CA ASP A 8 -18.23 -11.92 -20.27
C ASP A 8 -16.89 -11.18 -20.04
N LYS A 9 -16.84 -9.87 -20.34
CA LYS A 9 -15.72 -9.05 -19.87
C LYS A 9 -15.93 -8.80 -18.38
N ALA A 10 -15.13 -9.45 -17.55
CA ALA A 10 -15.12 -9.18 -16.11
C ALA A 10 -15.03 -7.67 -15.88
N LEU A 11 -15.83 -7.15 -14.94
CA LEU A 11 -15.77 -5.74 -14.55
C LEU A 11 -14.35 -5.43 -14.07
N SER A 12 -13.70 -4.47 -14.73
CA SER A 12 -12.40 -3.94 -14.33
C SER A 12 -12.48 -3.49 -12.87
N LEU A 13 -11.58 -4.03 -12.04
CA LEU A 13 -11.40 -3.66 -10.63
C LEU A 13 -10.38 -2.52 -10.48
N VAL A 14 -9.74 -2.12 -11.58
CA VAL A 14 -8.99 -0.88 -11.70
C VAL A 14 -9.91 0.22 -12.23
N ARG A 15 -10.05 1.30 -11.47
CA ARG A 15 -10.88 2.46 -11.86
C ARG A 15 -10.18 3.32 -12.90
N LYS A 16 -10.97 4.10 -13.65
CA LYS A 16 -10.43 5.12 -14.54
C LYS A 16 -9.71 6.23 -13.73
N PRO A 17 -8.57 6.75 -14.21
CA PRO A 17 -7.92 7.88 -13.58
C PRO A 17 -8.83 9.13 -13.58
N PRO A 18 -8.71 10.02 -12.59
CA PRO A 18 -9.44 11.30 -12.58
C PRO A 18 -9.13 12.15 -13.81
N GLN A 19 -10.06 13.03 -14.17
CA GLN A 19 -9.85 14.01 -15.25
C GLN A 19 -8.67 14.94 -14.90
N GLY A 20 -7.75 15.15 -15.84
CA GLY A 20 -6.53 15.95 -15.64
C GLY A 20 -5.28 15.17 -15.22
N ASP A 21 -5.39 13.87 -14.98
CA ASP A 21 -4.26 12.99 -14.61
C ASP A 21 -3.40 12.57 -15.83
N ALA A 22 -3.82 12.90 -17.05
CA ALA A 22 -3.14 12.53 -18.29
C ALA A 22 -1.93 13.41 -18.63
N GLN A 23 -1.79 14.58 -18.02
CA GLN A 23 -0.80 15.58 -18.39
C GLN A 23 0.24 15.75 -17.26
N PRO A 24 1.50 15.30 -17.44
CA PRO A 24 2.58 15.67 -16.53
C PRO A 24 2.77 17.19 -16.57
N ASP A 25 2.98 17.82 -15.40
CA ASP A 25 3.21 19.26 -15.31
C ASP A 25 4.58 19.58 -15.95
N PHE A 26 4.57 20.12 -17.16
CA PHE A 26 5.80 20.37 -17.95
C PHE A 26 6.67 21.51 -17.39
N PHE A 27 6.09 22.40 -16.57
CA PHE A 27 6.74 23.64 -16.14
C PHE A 27 7.34 23.58 -14.73
N VAL A 28 6.96 22.58 -13.94
CA VAL A 28 7.56 22.27 -12.64
C VAL A 28 7.65 20.75 -12.59
N PRO A 29 8.86 20.13 -12.54
CA PRO A 29 8.97 18.71 -12.24
C PRO A 29 8.28 18.49 -10.88
N SER A 30 7.04 18.04 -10.93
CA SER A 30 6.24 17.98 -9.73
C SER A 30 6.74 16.75 -8.97
N LEU A 31 6.85 16.83 -7.65
CA LEU A 31 7.19 15.67 -6.86
C LEU A 31 6.16 14.51 -7.02
N TYR A 32 5.05 14.71 -7.74
CA TYR A 32 4.06 13.70 -8.15
C TYR A 32 4.51 12.83 -9.32
N ASP A 33 5.54 13.23 -10.08
CA ASP A 33 6.14 12.42 -11.14
C ASP A 33 7.11 11.36 -10.58
N VAL A 34 7.41 11.43 -9.29
CA VAL A 34 8.14 10.40 -8.57
C VAL A 34 7.21 9.20 -8.36
N GLY A 35 7.53 8.07 -9.00
CA GLY A 35 6.81 6.82 -8.79
C GLY A 35 6.68 6.50 -7.30
N GLY A 36 5.47 6.15 -6.87
CA GLY A 36 5.20 5.85 -5.47
C GLY A 36 6.14 4.78 -4.94
N ARG A 37 6.53 4.88 -3.68
CA ARG A 37 7.39 3.92 -3.00
C ARG A 37 6.73 3.43 -1.73
N ASP A 38 6.86 2.14 -1.50
CA ASP A 38 6.31 1.45 -0.34
C ASP A 38 7.43 0.67 0.36
N ASN A 39 7.28 0.49 1.66
CA ASN A 39 8.28 -0.10 2.50
C ASN A 39 8.23 -1.63 2.44
N ARG A 40 9.36 -2.26 2.13
CA ARG A 40 9.43 -3.71 1.91
C ARG A 40 9.07 -4.50 3.15
N SER A 41 9.42 -4.04 4.36
CA SER A 41 9.29 -4.81 5.60
C SER A 41 7.84 -5.17 5.93
N VAL A 42 6.89 -4.30 5.55
CA VAL A 42 5.46 -4.41 5.85
C VAL A 42 4.59 -4.79 4.64
N MET A 43 5.18 -5.26 3.54
CA MET A 43 4.41 -5.73 2.37
C MET A 43 3.84 -7.14 2.52
N ASP A 44 4.40 -7.98 3.40
CA ASP A 44 3.95 -9.37 3.58
C ASP A 44 2.69 -9.51 4.43
N VAL A 45 2.33 -8.49 5.20
CA VAL A 45 1.16 -8.45 6.08
C VAL A 45 0.43 -7.12 5.90
N ALA A 46 -0.88 -7.10 6.12
CA ALA A 46 -1.63 -5.86 6.06
C ALA A 46 -1.47 -5.06 7.38
N VAL A 47 -0.69 -3.99 7.34
CA VAL A 47 -0.56 -3.03 8.46
C VAL A 47 -1.72 -2.03 8.54
N PHE A 48 -2.84 -2.38 7.92
CA PHE A 48 -4.03 -1.57 7.73
C PHE A 48 -5.24 -2.47 7.50
N ARG A 49 -6.44 -1.91 7.61
CA ARG A 49 -7.68 -2.60 7.22
C ARG A 49 -7.93 -2.54 5.71
N LEU A 50 -8.57 -3.59 5.18
CA LEU A 50 -8.92 -3.70 3.76
C LEU A 50 -10.36 -3.26 3.43
N SER A 51 -11.20 -3.06 4.44
CA SER A 51 -12.60 -2.65 4.28
C SER A 51 -12.73 -1.14 4.34
N LYS A 52 -13.63 -0.55 3.53
CA LYS A 52 -14.03 0.87 3.70
C LYS A 52 -15.04 1.03 4.84
N LYS A 53 -15.92 0.05 5.02
CA LYS A 53 -17.08 0.12 5.94
C LYS A 53 -16.71 -0.21 7.38
N ASP A 54 -16.03 -1.33 7.56
CA ASP A 54 -15.64 -1.81 8.88
C ASP A 54 -14.38 -1.07 9.33
N LYS A 55 -14.51 -0.20 10.35
CA LYS A 55 -13.45 0.68 10.82
C LYS A 55 -12.49 0.00 11.80
N ARG A 56 -12.85 -1.15 12.37
CA ARG A 56 -12.00 -1.88 13.33
C ARG A 56 -11.51 -1.02 14.50
N ALA A 57 -12.38 -0.20 15.08
CA ALA A 57 -12.00 0.71 16.17
C ALA A 57 -11.71 -0.07 17.46
N GLY A 58 -10.54 0.17 18.06
CA GLY A 58 -10.07 -0.55 19.25
C GLY A 58 -9.69 -2.01 19.02
N GLU A 59 -9.71 -2.50 17.77
CA GLU A 59 -9.36 -3.89 17.46
C GLU A 59 -7.84 -4.08 17.30
N LEU A 60 -7.43 -5.35 17.41
CA LEU A 60 -6.08 -5.85 17.19
C LEU A 60 -6.11 -6.91 16.08
N ILE A 61 -5.16 -6.84 15.15
CA ILE A 61 -4.83 -7.94 14.24
C ILE A 61 -3.49 -8.51 14.66
N ARG A 62 -3.40 -9.83 14.76
CA ARG A 62 -2.14 -10.54 14.99
C ARG A 62 -1.82 -11.40 13.78
N TYR A 63 -0.57 -11.32 13.34
CA TYR A 63 0.02 -12.12 12.30
C TYR A 63 1.17 -12.92 12.89
N ASP A 64 1.00 -14.23 13.01
CA ASP A 64 2.10 -15.12 13.41
C ASP A 64 2.98 -15.42 12.19
N LEU A 65 4.28 -15.27 12.37
CA LEU A 65 5.32 -15.43 11.36
C LEU A 65 6.33 -16.49 11.85
N PRO A 66 7.13 -17.11 10.96
CA PRO A 66 8.08 -18.14 11.37
C PRO A 66 9.11 -17.69 12.42
N ASP A 67 9.41 -16.40 12.46
CA ASP A 67 10.44 -15.76 13.29
C ASP A 67 9.84 -14.82 14.36
N GLY A 68 8.54 -14.94 14.67
CA GLY A 68 7.87 -14.15 15.69
C GLY A 68 6.45 -13.75 15.29
N TYR A 69 6.03 -12.53 15.61
CA TYR A 69 4.70 -12.04 15.24
C TYR A 69 4.66 -10.54 15.02
N VAL A 70 3.64 -10.10 14.28
CA VAL A 70 3.30 -8.69 14.08
C VAL A 70 1.89 -8.45 14.58
N GLU A 71 1.72 -7.43 15.41
CA GLU A 71 0.46 -6.96 15.94
C GLU A 71 0.15 -5.58 15.34
N VAL A 72 -1.07 -5.38 14.86
CA VAL A 72 -1.56 -4.09 14.33
C VAL A 72 -2.77 -3.69 15.14
N SER A 73 -2.63 -2.64 15.95
CA SER A 73 -3.69 -2.14 16.82
C SER A 73 -4.29 -0.84 16.30
N ALA A 74 -5.57 -0.65 16.55
CA ALA A 74 -6.32 0.52 16.17
C ALA A 74 -6.64 1.44 17.36
N GLY A 75 -6.57 2.75 17.12
CA GLY A 75 -7.06 3.76 18.04
C GLY A 75 -8.57 3.95 17.98
N ALA A 76 -9.06 4.94 18.73
CA ALA A 76 -10.49 5.26 18.84
C ALA A 76 -11.17 5.66 17.51
N HIS A 77 -10.40 6.25 16.58
CA HIS A 77 -10.91 6.66 15.26
C HIS A 77 -11.01 5.51 14.24
N GLY A 78 -10.61 4.29 14.62
CA GLY A 78 -10.52 3.15 13.73
C GLY A 78 -9.09 2.89 13.23
N MET A 79 -8.89 1.71 12.66
CA MET A 79 -7.65 1.34 12.00
C MET A 79 -7.49 2.11 10.68
N ALA A 80 -6.27 2.54 10.39
CA ALA A 80 -5.89 3.06 9.09
C ALA A 80 -6.28 2.05 8.02
N SER A 81 -6.93 2.52 6.96
CA SER A 81 -7.25 1.70 5.80
C SER A 81 -6.11 1.68 4.79
N VAL A 82 -6.13 0.70 3.89
CA VAL A 82 -5.21 0.64 2.73
C VAL A 82 -5.23 1.91 1.88
N TRP A 83 -6.33 2.66 1.91
CA TRP A 83 -6.44 3.97 1.26
C TRP A 83 -5.80 5.07 2.11
N ASP A 84 -5.97 5.07 3.43
CA ASP A 84 -5.28 6.03 4.30
C ASP A 84 -3.75 5.86 4.16
N TYR A 85 -3.29 4.62 4.00
CA TYR A 85 -1.88 4.28 3.78
C TYR A 85 -1.25 4.92 2.52
N ASP A 86 -2.05 5.39 1.55
CA ASP A 86 -1.54 6.15 0.40
C ASP A 86 -0.74 7.40 0.84
N ILE A 87 -1.07 8.00 1.99
CA ILE A 87 -0.35 9.14 2.58
C ILE A 87 1.05 8.69 3.05
N VAL A 88 1.15 7.50 3.64
CA VAL A 88 2.44 6.90 4.07
C VAL A 88 3.30 6.60 2.85
N LEU A 89 2.71 6.06 1.78
CA LEU A 89 3.40 5.85 0.50
C LEU A 89 3.99 7.16 -0.05
N MET A 90 3.21 8.24 -0.02
CA MET A 90 3.68 9.55 -0.45
C MET A 90 4.86 10.05 0.39
N MET A 91 4.76 9.92 1.72
CA MET A 91 5.82 10.29 2.65
C MET A 91 7.11 9.51 2.40
N VAL A 92 7.03 8.18 2.24
CA VAL A 92 8.17 7.31 1.93
C VAL A 92 8.79 7.69 0.57
N SER A 93 7.96 7.97 -0.43
CA SER A 93 8.41 8.42 -1.75
C SER A 93 9.21 9.71 -1.68
N HIS A 94 8.69 10.71 -0.95
CA HIS A 94 9.33 12.00 -0.75
C HIS A 94 10.66 11.87 0.02
N LEU A 95 10.65 11.14 1.13
CA LEU A 95 11.84 10.92 1.93
C LEU A 95 12.94 10.21 1.12
N THR A 96 12.56 9.22 0.32
CA THR A 96 13.51 8.47 -0.51
C THR A 96 14.09 9.34 -1.61
N GLU A 97 13.28 10.14 -2.29
CA GLU A 97 13.76 11.07 -3.32
C GLU A 97 14.71 12.12 -2.74
N ALA A 98 14.35 12.72 -1.60
CA ALA A 98 15.22 13.67 -0.92
C ALA A 98 16.55 13.02 -0.48
N MET A 99 16.51 11.76 -0.03
CA MET A 99 17.71 11.01 0.34
C MET A 99 18.58 10.66 -0.88
N ASN A 100 17.98 10.36 -2.04
CA ASN A 100 18.73 10.14 -3.28
C ASN A 100 19.46 11.41 -3.70
N ARG A 101 18.77 12.56 -3.68
CA ARG A 101 19.41 13.87 -3.97
C ARG A 101 20.55 14.17 -3.02
N TYR A 102 20.40 13.89 -1.73
CA TYR A 102 21.49 14.02 -0.75
C TYR A 102 22.68 13.12 -1.10
N ARG A 103 22.45 11.84 -1.44
CA ARG A 103 23.52 10.92 -1.86
C ARG A 103 24.21 11.36 -3.15
N GLU A 104 23.51 12.08 -4.03
CA GLU A 104 24.05 12.68 -5.26
C GLU A 104 24.72 14.06 -5.02
N GLY A 105 24.77 14.56 -3.78
CA GLY A 105 25.33 15.89 -3.46
C GLY A 105 24.45 17.07 -3.88
N LYS A 106 23.18 16.85 -4.22
CA LYS A 106 22.23 17.84 -4.73
C LYS A 106 21.29 18.42 -3.66
N GLY A 107 21.69 18.39 -2.37
CA GLY A 107 20.90 18.90 -1.26
C GLY A 107 21.41 18.45 0.11
N GLY A 108 20.75 18.90 1.18
CA GLY A 108 21.04 18.47 2.55
C GLY A 108 20.38 17.12 2.90
N LYS A 109 20.85 16.48 3.97
CA LYS A 109 20.24 15.23 4.48
C LYS A 109 18.78 15.52 4.88
N PRO A 110 17.80 14.76 4.38
CA PRO A 110 16.41 15.02 4.70
C PRO A 110 16.13 14.78 6.18
N GLY A 111 15.33 15.65 6.79
CA GLY A 111 14.76 15.42 8.12
C GLY A 111 13.55 14.48 8.07
N ARG A 112 12.91 14.29 9.22
CA ARG A 112 11.73 13.41 9.37
C ARG A 112 10.39 14.09 9.05
N VAL A 113 10.36 15.41 8.90
CA VAL A 113 9.10 16.15 8.72
C VAL A 113 8.80 16.36 7.24
N PHE A 114 7.68 15.80 6.80
CA PHE A 114 7.13 15.89 5.46
C PHE A 114 6.00 16.92 5.42
N ARG A 115 6.01 17.84 4.45
CA ARG A 115 5.08 18.99 4.40
C ARG A 115 4.34 19.15 3.06
N PRO A 116 3.47 18.20 2.65
CA PRO A 116 2.72 18.34 1.41
C PRO A 116 1.53 19.31 1.53
N HIS A 117 1.13 19.88 0.39
CA HIS A 117 -0.21 20.48 0.28
C HIS A 117 -1.27 19.37 0.22
N VAL A 118 -2.52 19.65 0.58
CA VAL A 118 -3.57 18.60 0.54
C VAL A 118 -3.94 18.20 -0.88
N SER A 119 -3.96 19.13 -1.83
CA SER A 119 -4.19 18.80 -3.25
C SER A 119 -3.19 17.77 -3.77
N ASP A 120 -1.99 17.81 -3.22
CA ASP A 120 -0.85 17.03 -3.66
C ASP A 120 -0.96 15.58 -3.18
N ILE A 121 -1.43 15.40 -1.94
CA ILE A 121 -1.84 14.09 -1.41
C ILE A 121 -2.95 13.49 -2.28
N LEU A 122 -3.98 14.29 -2.60
CA LEU A 122 -5.11 13.82 -3.39
C LEU A 122 -4.70 13.47 -4.82
N LYS A 123 -3.85 14.27 -5.46
CA LYS A 123 -3.28 14.01 -6.80
C LYS A 123 -2.43 12.73 -6.78
N PHE A 124 -1.52 12.58 -5.81
CA PHE A 124 -0.69 11.39 -5.65
C PHE A 124 -1.52 10.11 -5.47
N ALA A 125 -2.53 10.14 -4.60
CA ALA A 125 -3.46 9.02 -4.38
C ALA A 125 -4.50 8.84 -5.52
N ARG A 126 -4.38 9.63 -6.59
CA ARG A 126 -5.31 9.71 -7.74
C ARG A 126 -6.77 9.88 -7.32
N ARG A 127 -7.06 10.69 -6.30
CA ARG A 127 -8.42 10.98 -5.81
C ARG A 127 -8.94 12.30 -6.38
N GLY A 128 -10.26 12.46 -6.36
CA GLY A 128 -10.88 13.75 -6.65
C GLY A 128 -10.48 14.82 -5.62
N ASN A 129 -10.52 16.09 -6.03
CA ASN A 129 -10.03 17.25 -5.28
C ASN A 129 -11.15 18.11 -4.64
N GLY A 130 -12.26 17.50 -4.22
CA GLY A 130 -13.38 18.20 -3.59
C GLY A 130 -13.19 18.52 -2.09
N SER A 131 -14.06 19.37 -1.55
CA SER A 131 -14.01 19.81 -0.14
C SER A 131 -14.18 18.66 0.86
N ARG A 132 -15.02 17.67 0.53
CA ARG A 132 -15.18 16.46 1.34
C ARG A 132 -13.89 15.66 1.42
N GLN A 133 -13.15 15.54 0.32
CA GLN A 133 -11.90 14.79 0.28
C GLN A 133 -10.82 15.44 1.14
N VAL A 134 -10.85 16.76 1.30
CA VAL A 134 -9.96 17.48 2.22
C VAL A 134 -10.22 17.08 3.68
N GLN A 135 -11.50 17.03 4.11
CA GLN A 135 -11.86 16.57 5.45
C GLN A 135 -11.51 15.08 5.67
N GLU A 136 -11.64 14.26 4.61
CA GLU A 136 -11.26 12.85 4.65
C GLU A 136 -9.75 12.65 4.86
N VAL A 137 -8.89 13.59 4.43
CA VAL A 137 -7.44 13.56 4.70
C VAL A 137 -7.15 13.78 6.18
N GLU A 138 -7.79 14.74 6.83
CA GLU A 138 -7.62 14.95 8.28
C GLU A 138 -8.06 13.70 9.07
N ALA A 139 -9.24 13.15 8.75
CA ALA A 139 -9.70 11.91 9.37
C ALA A 139 -8.77 10.71 9.07
N ALA A 140 -8.10 10.70 7.92
CA ALA A 140 -7.10 9.68 7.60
C ALA A 140 -5.85 9.83 8.47
N LEU A 141 -5.39 11.05 8.74
CA LEU A 141 -4.27 11.32 9.64
C LEU A 141 -4.57 10.86 11.06
N ASP A 142 -5.79 11.06 11.57
CA ASP A 142 -6.22 10.54 12.87
C ASP A 142 -6.10 9.02 12.96
N ARG A 143 -6.58 8.30 11.93
CA ARG A 143 -6.49 6.84 11.87
C ARG A 143 -5.06 6.36 11.73
N LEU A 144 -4.24 7.01 10.91
CA LEU A 144 -2.83 6.69 10.72
C LEU A 144 -2.04 6.86 12.02
N ARG A 145 -2.22 7.99 12.71
CA ARG A 145 -1.57 8.28 14.01
C ARG A 145 -2.03 7.32 15.10
N GLY A 146 -3.29 6.89 15.04
CA GLY A 146 -3.86 5.92 15.98
C GLY A 146 -3.55 4.46 15.67
N THR A 147 -2.93 4.14 14.52
CA THR A 147 -2.60 2.75 14.16
C THR A 147 -1.15 2.46 14.51
N THR A 148 -0.94 1.47 15.38
CA THR A 148 0.38 1.07 15.86
C THR A 148 0.73 -0.32 15.32
N ILE A 149 1.94 -0.47 14.81
CA ILE A 149 2.53 -1.76 14.46
C ILE A 149 3.47 -2.14 15.59
N LYS A 150 3.25 -3.30 16.18
CA LYS A 150 4.17 -3.94 17.12
C LYS A 150 4.77 -5.18 16.47
N THR A 151 6.08 -5.19 16.33
CA THR A 151 6.83 -6.30 15.76
C THR A 151 7.62 -6.98 16.86
N VAL A 152 7.46 -8.29 16.97
CA VAL A 152 8.25 -9.14 17.87
C VAL A 152 9.01 -10.13 17.02
N ARG A 153 10.34 -10.13 17.17
CA ARG A 153 11.25 -11.05 16.48
C ARG A 153 12.05 -11.86 17.49
N GLU A 154 12.20 -13.14 17.19
CA GLU A 154 13.01 -14.06 17.98
C GLU A 154 14.19 -14.53 17.13
N SER A 155 15.40 -14.33 17.63
CA SER A 155 16.64 -14.74 16.95
C SER A 155 17.59 -15.38 17.97
N GLY A 156 17.71 -16.70 17.92
CA GLY A 156 18.49 -17.47 18.88
C GLY A 156 18.01 -17.26 20.30
N LYS A 157 18.86 -16.65 21.16
CA LYS A 157 18.54 -16.35 22.57
C LYS A 157 17.96 -14.95 22.78
N PHE A 158 17.85 -14.15 21.73
CA PHE A 158 17.42 -12.75 21.82
C PHE A 158 15.99 -12.59 21.31
N ARG A 159 15.21 -11.79 22.03
CA ARG A 159 13.86 -11.36 21.64
C ARG A 159 13.85 -9.84 21.54
N THR A 160 13.53 -9.33 20.35
CA THR A 160 13.38 -7.89 20.11
C THR A 160 11.90 -7.56 19.97
N THR A 161 11.46 -6.51 20.65
CA THR A 161 10.08 -5.99 20.55
C THR A 161 10.14 -4.51 20.26
N GLU A 162 9.53 -4.11 19.16
CA GLU A 162 9.43 -2.71 18.73
C GLU A 162 7.96 -2.38 18.48
N ALA A 163 7.51 -1.20 18.89
CA ALA A 163 6.15 -0.74 18.65
C ALA A 163 6.16 0.73 18.25
N GLU A 164 5.68 1.02 17.04
CA GLU A 164 5.69 2.36 16.47
C GLU A 164 4.42 2.60 15.63
N GLY A 165 4.04 3.87 15.46
CA GLY A 165 2.90 4.27 14.63
C GLY A 165 3.21 4.18 13.13
N LEU A 166 2.16 4.21 12.30
CA LEU A 166 2.31 4.38 10.85
C LEU A 166 2.80 5.79 10.47
N ILE A 167 2.45 6.78 11.29
CA ILE A 167 3.00 8.14 11.29
C ILE A 167 3.31 8.56 12.73
N GLY A 168 4.21 9.53 12.89
CA GLY A 168 4.45 10.20 14.17
C GLY A 168 3.38 11.25 14.47
N ARG A 169 3.82 12.47 14.83
CA ARG A 169 2.90 13.60 14.97
C ARG A 169 2.46 14.13 13.61
N TYR A 170 1.31 14.77 13.56
CA TYR A 170 0.92 15.58 12.42
C TYR A 170 0.40 16.95 12.86
N ARG A 171 0.46 17.95 11.98
CA ARG A 171 -0.12 19.28 12.14
C ARG A 171 -0.89 19.64 10.88
N VAL A 172 -2.10 20.15 11.03
CA VAL A 172 -2.94 20.61 9.92
C VAL A 172 -2.95 22.13 9.94
N LEU A 173 -2.57 22.76 8.82
CA LEU A 173 -2.67 24.20 8.61
C LEU A 173 -3.86 24.48 7.69
N SER A 174 -4.94 24.97 8.29
CA SER A 174 -6.15 25.39 7.59
C SER A 174 -6.26 26.91 7.59
N ARG A 175 -6.83 27.47 6.52
CA ARG A 175 -7.20 28.90 6.51
C ARG A 175 -8.48 29.09 7.30
N THR A 176 -8.50 30.06 8.20
CA THR A 176 -9.65 30.36 9.08
C THR A 176 -10.87 30.88 8.33
N ASP A 177 -10.66 31.56 7.19
CA ASP A 177 -11.71 32.17 6.35
C ASP A 177 -12.51 31.15 5.53
N THR A 178 -11.84 30.13 5.02
CA THR A 178 -12.41 29.15 4.08
C THR A 178 -12.54 27.76 4.69
N LYS A 179 -11.96 27.54 5.89
CA LYS A 179 -11.74 26.23 6.53
C LYS A 179 -11.07 25.20 5.61
N LYS A 180 -10.45 25.65 4.52
CA LYS A 180 -9.72 24.78 3.59
C LYS A 180 -8.36 24.47 4.21
N ILE A 181 -8.10 23.19 4.42
CA ILE A 181 -6.75 22.72 4.76
C ILE A 181 -5.86 23.02 3.57
N SER A 182 -4.79 23.77 3.82
CA SER A 182 -3.79 24.09 2.80
C SER A 182 -2.65 23.08 2.90
N TYR A 183 -2.00 23.00 4.06
CA TYR A 183 -0.82 22.15 4.26
C TYR A 183 -0.99 21.22 5.45
N VAL A 184 -0.31 20.08 5.37
CA VAL A 184 -0.14 19.18 6.52
C VAL A 184 1.35 18.99 6.77
N GLU A 185 1.75 18.95 8.03
CA GLU A 185 3.06 18.49 8.44
C GLU A 185 2.90 17.10 9.03
N ILE A 186 3.69 16.13 8.58
CA ILE A 186 3.65 14.74 9.02
C ILE A 186 5.07 14.34 9.41
N GLU A 187 5.26 13.86 10.63
CA GLU A 187 6.53 13.31 11.08
C GLU A 187 6.62 11.82 10.72
N ALA A 188 7.65 11.44 9.98
CA ALA A 188 7.96 10.04 9.71
C ALA A 188 8.34 9.33 11.02
N PRO A 189 7.76 8.14 11.30
CA PRO A 189 8.16 7.33 12.44
C PRO A 189 9.60 6.84 12.26
N GLU A 190 10.25 6.45 13.34
CA GLU A 190 11.68 6.18 13.35
C GLU A 190 11.99 4.96 12.48
N TRP A 191 11.18 3.90 12.55
CA TRP A 191 11.35 2.72 11.70
C TRP A 191 11.36 3.04 10.19
N ILE A 192 10.41 3.85 9.69
CA ILE A 192 10.37 4.27 8.28
C ILE A 192 11.61 5.10 7.93
N TYR A 193 11.98 6.04 8.80
CA TYR A 193 13.10 6.92 8.54
C TYR A 193 14.42 6.13 8.44
N ARG A 194 14.62 5.16 9.34
CA ARG A 194 15.78 4.26 9.33
C ARG A 194 15.85 3.43 8.05
N GLU A 195 14.75 2.80 7.66
CA GLU A 195 14.68 1.95 6.45
C GLU A 195 14.97 2.72 5.14
N VAL A 196 14.74 4.03 5.11
CA VAL A 196 15.07 4.88 3.96
C VAL A 196 16.50 5.42 4.02
N THR A 197 16.98 5.81 5.21
CA THR A 197 18.18 6.64 5.36
C THR A 197 19.44 5.90 5.80
N GLU A 198 19.34 4.81 6.57
CA GLU A 198 20.51 4.16 7.17
C GLU A 198 21.23 3.20 6.22
N GLY A 199 20.49 2.54 5.32
CA GLY A 199 21.06 1.60 4.35
C GLY A 199 21.81 2.28 3.19
N LYS A 200 22.75 1.54 2.57
CA LYS A 200 23.34 1.91 1.26
C LYS A 200 22.26 1.99 0.17
N ARG A 201 21.26 1.11 0.25
CA ARG A 201 20.05 1.13 -0.56
C ARG A 201 18.85 1.25 0.38
N PRO A 202 17.86 2.10 0.09
CA PRO A 202 16.61 2.14 0.84
C PRO A 202 15.86 0.81 0.73
N GLU A 203 15.27 0.34 1.82
CA GLU A 203 14.42 -0.87 1.86
C GLU A 203 12.99 -0.56 1.35
N VAL A 204 12.90 0.07 0.18
CA VAL A 204 11.64 0.48 -0.44
C VAL A 204 11.52 -0.06 -1.86
N LEU A 205 10.31 -0.38 -2.26
CA LEU A 205 9.99 -0.82 -3.62
C LEU A 205 9.11 0.21 -4.31
N THR A 206 9.41 0.50 -5.58
CA THR A 206 8.56 1.35 -6.41
C THR A 206 7.27 0.61 -6.76
N VAL A 207 6.14 1.25 -6.49
CA VAL A 207 4.80 0.81 -6.89
C VAL A 207 4.42 1.43 -8.24
N HIS A 208 3.67 0.67 -9.03
CA HIS A 208 3.14 1.12 -10.32
C HIS A 208 2.22 2.33 -10.13
N ARG A 209 2.21 3.25 -11.09
CA ARG A 209 1.37 4.46 -11.03
C ARG A 209 -0.12 4.11 -10.91
N ASP A 210 -0.55 2.99 -11.46
CA ASP A 210 -1.96 2.52 -11.44
C ASP A 210 -2.32 1.75 -10.17
N TYR A 211 -1.39 1.53 -9.23
CA TYR A 211 -1.68 0.96 -7.91
C TYR A 211 -2.84 1.70 -7.21
N PHE A 212 -2.82 3.04 -7.28
CA PHE A 212 -3.82 3.89 -6.66
C PHE A 212 -5.21 3.77 -7.30
N LEU A 213 -5.29 3.16 -8.49
CA LEU A 213 -6.53 2.91 -9.22
C LEU A 213 -7.17 1.56 -8.86
N ILE A 214 -6.43 0.66 -8.19
CA ILE A 214 -7.00 -0.61 -7.70
C ILE A 214 -8.08 -0.29 -6.65
N GLU A 215 -9.33 -0.64 -6.95
CA GLU A 215 -10.48 -0.38 -6.09
C GLU A 215 -10.60 -1.32 -4.90
N PRO A 216 -10.48 -2.66 -5.04
CA PRO A 216 -10.63 -3.57 -3.91
C PRO A 216 -9.42 -3.51 -2.98
N GLY A 217 -9.66 -3.42 -1.67
CA GLY A 217 -8.59 -3.42 -0.69
C GLY A 217 -7.75 -4.69 -0.73
N ILE A 218 -8.39 -5.85 -0.95
CA ILE A 218 -7.68 -7.13 -1.18
C ILE A 218 -6.78 -7.03 -2.42
N GLY A 219 -7.22 -6.39 -3.50
CA GLY A 219 -6.38 -6.22 -4.70
C GLY A 219 -5.12 -5.40 -4.42
N ARG A 220 -5.24 -4.31 -3.64
CA ARG A 220 -4.07 -3.52 -3.21
C ARG A 220 -3.11 -4.32 -2.34
N PHE A 221 -3.62 -5.11 -1.40
CA PHE A 221 -2.80 -6.02 -0.59
C PHE A 221 -2.06 -7.05 -1.47
N ILE A 222 -2.78 -7.70 -2.39
CA ILE A 222 -2.21 -8.70 -3.30
C ILE A 222 -1.14 -8.08 -4.20
N TYR A 223 -1.35 -6.87 -4.72
CA TYR A 223 -0.33 -6.16 -5.50
C TYR A 223 0.96 -5.92 -4.69
N ARG A 224 0.84 -5.43 -3.44
CA ARG A 224 2.00 -5.20 -2.57
C ARG A 224 2.76 -6.49 -2.31
N LEU A 225 2.04 -7.57 -2.02
CA LEU A 225 2.63 -8.89 -1.80
C LEU A 225 3.31 -9.42 -3.07
N ALA A 226 2.68 -9.30 -4.23
CA ALA A 226 3.28 -9.68 -5.52
C ALA A 226 4.57 -8.88 -5.78
N ARG A 227 4.55 -7.58 -5.50
CA ARG A 227 5.73 -6.71 -5.66
C ARG A 227 6.90 -7.13 -4.80
N ARG A 228 6.64 -7.58 -3.56
CA ARG A 228 7.67 -8.09 -2.65
C ARG A 228 8.13 -9.51 -2.98
N ALA A 229 7.18 -10.43 -3.22
CA ALA A 229 7.45 -11.86 -3.29
C ALA A 229 7.78 -12.32 -4.71
N ALA A 230 7.01 -11.90 -5.71
CA ALA A 230 7.26 -12.25 -7.11
C ALA A 230 8.31 -11.33 -7.74
N GLY A 231 8.34 -10.04 -7.37
CA GLY A 231 9.31 -9.10 -7.94
C GLY A 231 9.17 -9.02 -9.46
N ARG A 232 10.19 -9.48 -10.20
CA ARG A 232 10.20 -9.59 -11.67
C ARG A 232 9.97 -11.01 -12.19
N ASP A 233 9.74 -11.97 -11.30
CA ASP A 233 9.61 -13.39 -11.57
C ASP A 233 8.18 -13.86 -11.24
N SER A 234 8.06 -14.98 -10.55
CA SER A 234 6.80 -15.53 -10.06
C SER A 234 6.88 -15.90 -8.56
N ALA A 235 5.72 -15.93 -7.90
CA ALA A 235 5.58 -16.44 -6.55
C ALA A 235 4.25 -17.19 -6.41
N LYS A 236 4.21 -18.20 -5.55
CA LYS A 236 3.00 -18.98 -5.25
C LYS A 236 2.65 -18.87 -3.77
N TRP A 237 1.35 -18.70 -3.48
CA TRP A 237 0.84 -18.54 -2.12
C TRP A 237 -0.46 -19.31 -1.94
N ALA A 238 -0.61 -20.03 -0.83
CA ALA A 238 -1.89 -20.63 -0.48
C ALA A 238 -2.94 -19.55 -0.18
N PHE A 239 -4.18 -19.73 -0.66
CA PHE A 239 -5.28 -18.80 -0.38
C PHE A 239 -5.49 -18.60 1.12
N LYS A 240 -5.31 -19.65 1.92
CA LYS A 240 -5.42 -19.60 3.38
C LYS A 240 -4.38 -18.66 4.00
N THR A 241 -3.12 -18.77 3.58
CA THR A 241 -2.05 -17.89 4.05
C THR A 241 -2.29 -16.44 3.61
N LEU A 242 -2.79 -16.22 2.39
CA LEU A 242 -3.16 -14.88 1.94
C LEU A 242 -4.28 -14.29 2.80
N TYR A 243 -5.29 -15.08 3.13
CA TYR A 243 -6.38 -14.68 4.00
C TYR A 243 -5.86 -14.25 5.38
N GLU A 244 -5.03 -15.09 6.01
CA GLU A 244 -4.41 -14.83 7.32
C GLU A 244 -3.54 -13.55 7.28
N ARG A 245 -2.67 -13.40 6.28
CA ARG A 245 -1.77 -12.24 6.14
C ARG A 245 -2.47 -10.94 5.71
N SER A 246 -3.64 -11.05 5.08
CA SER A 246 -4.42 -9.89 4.63
C SER A 246 -5.15 -9.17 5.75
N GLY A 247 -5.34 -9.81 6.92
CA GLY A 247 -6.14 -9.25 8.00
C GLY A 247 -7.61 -9.04 7.63
N SER A 248 -8.13 -9.78 6.64
CA SER A 248 -9.51 -9.69 6.18
C SER A 248 -10.49 -10.06 7.30
N GLY A 249 -11.43 -9.16 7.63
CA GLY A 249 -12.47 -9.40 8.65
C GLY A 249 -13.69 -10.20 8.17
N GLY A 250 -13.81 -10.46 6.86
CA GLY A 250 -14.87 -11.34 6.32
C GLY A 250 -14.49 -12.82 6.40
N SER A 251 -15.45 -13.72 6.17
CA SER A 251 -15.15 -15.17 6.15
C SER A 251 -14.16 -15.57 5.04
N PHE A 252 -13.42 -16.65 5.25
CA PHE A 252 -12.50 -17.21 4.24
C PHE A 252 -13.20 -17.45 2.89
N LYS A 253 -14.44 -17.97 2.90
CA LYS A 253 -15.25 -18.16 1.68
C LYS A 253 -15.45 -16.85 0.90
N LYS A 254 -15.75 -15.75 1.61
CA LYS A 254 -15.92 -14.43 1.00
C LYS A 254 -14.60 -13.86 0.48
N PHE A 255 -13.50 -14.08 1.20
CA PHE A 255 -12.16 -13.74 0.73
C PHE A 255 -11.83 -14.46 -0.59
N CYS A 256 -12.01 -15.78 -0.65
CA CYS A 256 -11.78 -16.56 -1.86
C CYS A 256 -12.65 -16.10 -3.04
N PHE A 257 -13.91 -15.75 -2.78
CA PHE A 257 -14.81 -15.19 -3.80
C PHE A 257 -14.26 -13.88 -4.38
N ILE A 258 -13.82 -12.94 -3.52
CA ILE A 258 -13.24 -11.68 -3.96
C ILE A 258 -11.92 -11.91 -4.71
N LEU A 259 -11.06 -12.78 -4.19
CA LEU A 259 -9.78 -13.09 -4.81
C LEU A 259 -9.96 -13.68 -6.21
N ARG A 260 -10.90 -14.62 -6.39
CA ARG A 260 -11.24 -15.15 -7.73
C ARG A 260 -11.81 -14.09 -8.66
N GLY A 261 -12.55 -13.12 -8.14
CA GLY A 261 -12.96 -11.94 -8.91
C GLY A 261 -11.76 -11.15 -9.44
N ILE A 262 -10.72 -10.96 -8.60
CA ILE A 262 -9.47 -10.28 -8.99
C ILE A 262 -8.70 -11.11 -10.03
N ILE A 263 -8.61 -12.42 -9.84
CA ILE A 263 -7.99 -13.34 -10.82
C ILE A 263 -8.73 -13.27 -12.16
N LYS A 264 -10.08 -13.29 -12.16
CA LYS A 264 -10.89 -13.23 -13.38
C LYS A 264 -10.74 -11.89 -14.11
N ALA A 265 -10.60 -10.78 -13.38
CA ALA A 265 -10.42 -9.45 -13.98
C ALA A 265 -9.07 -9.31 -14.69
N ASP A 266 -8.02 -9.97 -14.17
CA ASP A 266 -6.64 -9.93 -14.66
C ASP A 266 -6.15 -8.53 -15.08
N ASP A 267 -6.52 -7.52 -14.30
CA ASP A 267 -6.20 -6.11 -14.55
C ASP A 267 -5.23 -5.52 -13.53
N LEU A 268 -4.63 -6.38 -12.69
CA LEU A 268 -3.64 -5.96 -11.72
C LEU A 268 -2.38 -5.44 -12.45
N PRO A 269 -1.89 -4.22 -12.14
CA PRO A 269 -0.71 -3.67 -12.80
C PRO A 269 0.51 -4.57 -12.63
N GLU A 270 1.33 -4.69 -13.67
CA GLU A 270 2.59 -5.49 -13.73
C GLU A 270 2.45 -7.00 -13.50
N TYR A 271 1.37 -7.51 -12.90
CA TYR A 271 1.24 -8.90 -12.48
C TYR A 271 0.01 -9.57 -13.07
N ALA A 272 0.20 -10.74 -13.66
CA ALA A 272 -0.87 -11.68 -14.00
C ALA A 272 -1.09 -12.63 -12.81
N LEU A 273 -2.36 -12.97 -12.55
CA LEU A 273 -2.74 -13.86 -11.46
C LEU A 273 -3.43 -15.12 -12.02
N CYS A 274 -3.11 -16.29 -11.48
CA CYS A 274 -3.89 -17.50 -11.75
C CYS A 274 -4.07 -18.35 -10.49
N GLU A 275 -5.12 -19.18 -10.50
CA GLU A 275 -5.39 -20.16 -9.46
C GLU A 275 -4.88 -21.53 -9.92
N GLU A 276 -4.14 -22.21 -9.06
CA GLU A 276 -3.71 -23.60 -9.24
C GLU A 276 -4.25 -24.48 -8.11
N ALA A 277 -4.45 -25.76 -8.38
CA ALA A 277 -4.77 -26.73 -7.33
C ALA A 277 -3.50 -27.04 -6.51
N GLY A 278 -3.59 -26.89 -5.20
CA GLY A 278 -2.58 -27.35 -4.24
C GLY A 278 -3.08 -28.52 -3.40
N LYS A 279 -2.15 -29.19 -2.70
CA LYS A 279 -2.47 -30.34 -1.83
C LYS A 279 -3.45 -29.99 -0.71
N ASP A 280 -3.27 -28.82 -0.10
CA ASP A 280 -4.05 -28.34 1.06
C ASP A 280 -5.06 -27.24 0.69
N GLY A 281 -5.42 -27.14 -0.59
CA GLY A 281 -6.34 -26.13 -1.12
C GLY A 281 -5.74 -25.29 -2.25
N PRO A 282 -6.48 -24.26 -2.72
CA PRO A 282 -6.07 -23.48 -3.87
C PRO A 282 -4.85 -22.60 -3.59
N LEU A 283 -3.99 -22.53 -4.61
CA LEU A 283 -2.80 -21.67 -4.66
C LEU A 283 -3.05 -20.51 -5.61
N LEU A 284 -2.64 -19.31 -5.21
CA LEU A 284 -2.52 -18.16 -6.07
C LEU A 284 -1.10 -18.11 -6.63
N VAL A 285 -0.98 -18.09 -7.95
CA VAL A 285 0.28 -17.80 -8.62
C VAL A 285 0.25 -16.35 -9.07
N MET A 286 1.29 -15.61 -8.69
CA MET A 286 1.52 -14.23 -9.09
C MET A 286 2.71 -14.23 -10.03
N ARG A 287 2.56 -13.72 -11.24
CA ARG A 287 3.65 -13.69 -12.22
C ARG A 287 3.79 -12.29 -12.79
N HIS A 288 5.00 -11.75 -12.78
CA HIS A 288 5.27 -10.49 -13.46
C HIS A 288 5.01 -10.66 -14.96
N ARG A 289 4.22 -9.77 -15.58
CA ARG A 289 3.75 -9.92 -16.97
C ARG A 289 4.88 -9.98 -18.00
N ASN A 290 6.04 -9.40 -17.67
CA ASN A 290 7.23 -9.45 -18.52
C ASN A 290 8.20 -10.60 -18.16
N SER A 291 7.87 -11.47 -17.22
CA SER A 291 8.75 -12.59 -16.89
C SER A 291 8.70 -13.63 -18.02
N PRO A 292 9.83 -14.28 -18.36
CA PRO A 292 9.85 -15.33 -19.37
C PRO A 292 8.90 -16.47 -18.99
N PRO A 293 8.28 -17.17 -19.96
CA PRO A 293 7.49 -18.37 -19.68
C PRO A 293 8.33 -19.36 -18.87
N GLU A 294 7.71 -19.97 -17.84
CA GLU A 294 8.33 -21.12 -17.19
C GLU A 294 8.72 -22.11 -18.30
N PRO A 295 9.96 -22.63 -18.31
CA PRO A 295 10.31 -23.67 -19.25
C PRO A 295 9.30 -24.80 -19.03
N LEU A 296 8.61 -25.19 -20.11
CA LEU A 296 7.76 -26.37 -20.11
C LEU A 296 8.60 -27.51 -19.54
N GLY A 297 8.27 -27.93 -18.32
CA GLY A 297 8.95 -29.05 -17.67
C GLY A 297 8.89 -30.22 -18.64
N GLY A 298 10.05 -30.57 -19.20
CA GLY A 298 10.17 -31.73 -20.06
C GLY A 298 9.91 -32.98 -19.24
N SER A 299 8.99 -33.79 -19.76
CA SER A 299 8.83 -35.25 -19.59
C SER A 299 8.74 -35.77 -18.16
#